data_AF-M0M257-F1
#
_entry.id   AF-M0M257-F1
#
_cell.length_a   1.000
_cell.length_b   1.000
_cell.length_c   1.000
_cell.angle_alpha   90.00
_cell.angle_beta   90.00
_cell.angle_gamma   90.00
#
_symmetry.space_group_name_H-M   'P 1'
#
loop_
_entity.id
_entity.type
_entity.pdbx_description
1 polymer ?
#
loop_
_entity_poly.entity_id
_entity_poly.type
_entity_poly.pdbx_seq_one_letter_code
_entity_poly.pdbx_strand_id
1 'polypeptide(L)'
;MARVSTVATRSSGTSYSFTVGGNLEKSTADGASINSSDEIVGNSAHGGVGNGTDAYTFTGPLYSFDFDQSGAIDVDLDGEAARVGQRPDHTLVIEGTANYSFATESYPLVSRAYGATIDQDDRRNKYGAAGSVQSGKDAYKYDGELQAFDLDGEARVTIDGKAAHVGQRPDQAVILFTDEEYASAEYEFTVSGSVREGLHDDRGEGADGYTIAGNTVSGSVWGNTYDKVAFDGQILSLSSNHDSALNVYSNYEKLQ
;
A
#
# COMPACT_ATOMS: atom_id res chain seq x y z
N MET A 1 -8.26 -13.43 -25.20
CA MET A 1 -8.39 -14.85 -24.83
C MET A 1 -8.66 -14.94 -23.34
N ALA A 2 -9.45 -15.91 -22.90
CA ALA A 2 -9.58 -16.24 -21.49
C ALA A 2 -8.27 -16.91 -21.04
N ARG A 3 -7.78 -16.51 -19.86
CA ARG A 3 -6.57 -16.99 -19.20
C ARG A 3 -6.97 -17.85 -18.01
N VAL A 4 -6.17 -18.84 -17.69
CA VAL A 4 -6.40 -19.67 -16.50
C VAL A 4 -5.29 -19.41 -15.51
N SER A 5 -5.64 -19.15 -14.25
CA SER A 5 -4.68 -19.19 -13.15
C SER A 5 -5.05 -20.29 -12.19
N THR A 6 -4.07 -21.11 -11.83
CA THR A 6 -4.17 -22.09 -10.76
C THR A 6 -3.28 -21.63 -9.61
N VAL A 7 -3.77 -21.79 -8.39
CA VAL A 7 -3.03 -21.52 -7.17
C VAL A 7 -3.05 -22.79 -6.35
N ALA A 8 -1.86 -23.29 -6.01
CA ALA A 8 -1.69 -24.48 -5.20
C ALA A 8 -0.68 -24.21 -4.08
N THR A 9 -0.79 -24.94 -2.97
CA THR A 9 0.29 -24.96 -1.96
C THR A 9 0.90 -26.34 -1.84
N ARG A 10 2.12 -26.38 -1.29
CA ARG A 10 2.76 -27.62 -0.84
C ARG A 10 2.76 -27.76 0.70
N SER A 11 2.05 -26.92 1.45
CA SER A 11 2.16 -26.81 2.92
C SER A 11 0.82 -26.52 3.63
N SER A 12 0.89 -26.07 4.90
CA SER A 12 -0.22 -25.91 5.86
C SER A 12 -1.34 -24.92 5.49
N GLY A 13 -1.29 -24.36 4.28
CA GLY A 13 -2.24 -23.40 3.76
C GLY A 13 -1.77 -21.95 3.87
N THR A 14 -2.30 -21.12 2.97
CA THR A 14 -1.99 -19.69 2.80
C THR A 14 -3.18 -19.02 2.14
N SER A 15 -3.48 -17.79 2.58
CA SER A 15 -4.46 -16.95 1.92
C SER A 15 -3.82 -16.15 0.79
N TYR A 16 -4.58 -15.91 -0.27
CA TYR A 16 -4.14 -15.12 -1.41
C TYR A 16 -5.22 -14.14 -1.85
N SER A 17 -4.78 -13.09 -2.50
CA SER A 17 -5.65 -12.20 -3.25
C SER A 17 -4.98 -11.79 -4.56
N PHE A 18 -5.78 -11.57 -5.60
CA PHE A 18 -5.24 -11.05 -6.85
C PHE A 18 -6.29 -10.25 -7.62
N THR A 19 -5.80 -9.33 -8.46
CA THR A 19 -6.64 -8.44 -9.26
C THR A 19 -6.34 -8.62 -10.74
N VAL A 20 -7.37 -8.69 -11.57
CA VAL A 20 -7.26 -8.81 -13.04
C VAL A 20 -7.95 -7.67 -13.77
N GLY A 21 -7.68 -7.51 -15.06
CA GLY A 21 -8.22 -6.41 -15.87
C GLY A 21 -9.52 -6.70 -16.62
N GLY A 22 -10.13 -7.84 -16.42
CA GLY A 22 -11.38 -8.22 -17.09
C GLY A 22 -12.17 -9.24 -16.29
N ASN A 23 -13.23 -9.79 -16.90
CA ASN A 23 -14.12 -10.74 -16.24
C ASN A 23 -13.32 -11.85 -15.54
N LEU A 24 -13.74 -12.21 -14.33
CA LEU A 24 -13.09 -13.19 -13.45
C LEU A 24 -14.16 -14.16 -12.92
N GLU A 25 -13.91 -15.45 -13.08
CA GLU A 25 -14.81 -16.52 -12.66
C GLU A 25 -14.00 -17.65 -12.02
N LYS A 26 -14.58 -18.35 -11.04
CA LYS A 26 -14.01 -19.59 -10.50
C LYS A 26 -14.08 -20.69 -11.56
N SER A 27 -13.12 -21.59 -11.54
CA SER A 27 -12.96 -22.64 -12.54
C SER A 27 -12.65 -23.98 -11.88
N THR A 28 -12.89 -25.07 -12.62
CA THR A 28 -12.49 -26.43 -12.25
C THR A 28 -11.32 -26.92 -13.11
N ALA A 29 -10.58 -26.00 -13.73
CA ALA A 29 -9.39 -26.32 -14.51
C ALA A 29 -8.35 -27.06 -13.65
N ASP A 30 -7.58 -27.95 -14.27
CA ASP A 30 -6.50 -28.72 -13.64
C ASP A 30 -6.91 -29.49 -12.36
N GLY A 31 -8.19 -29.89 -12.30
CA GLY A 31 -8.74 -30.65 -11.17
C GLY A 31 -9.05 -29.81 -9.94
N ALA A 32 -9.04 -28.48 -10.05
CA ALA A 32 -9.40 -27.57 -8.98
C ALA A 32 -10.87 -27.72 -8.55
N SER A 33 -11.15 -27.46 -7.28
CA SER A 33 -12.50 -27.38 -6.75
C SER A 33 -13.00 -25.94 -6.74
N ILE A 34 -14.31 -25.75 -6.91
CA ILE A 34 -14.95 -24.46 -6.65
C ILE A 34 -15.33 -24.42 -5.17
N ASN A 35 -14.55 -23.70 -4.36
CA ASN A 35 -14.79 -23.60 -2.94
C ASN A 35 -15.65 -22.38 -2.60
N SER A 36 -16.56 -22.52 -1.63
CA SER A 36 -17.41 -21.41 -1.19
C SER A 36 -16.67 -20.38 -0.33
N SER A 37 -15.51 -20.75 0.22
CA SER A 37 -14.60 -19.86 0.94
C SER A 37 -13.91 -18.84 0.04
N ASP A 38 -13.77 -19.15 -1.25
CA ASP A 38 -13.19 -18.21 -2.20
C ASP A 38 -14.24 -17.14 -2.54
N GLU A 39 -13.80 -15.92 -2.71
CA GLU A 39 -14.68 -14.77 -2.91
C GLU A 39 -14.19 -13.97 -4.11
N ILE A 40 -15.08 -13.73 -5.07
CA ILE A 40 -14.83 -12.80 -6.16
C ILE A 40 -15.58 -11.50 -5.86
N VAL A 41 -14.84 -10.40 -5.74
CA VAL A 41 -15.38 -9.05 -5.56
C VAL A 41 -14.93 -8.21 -6.74
N GLY A 42 -15.85 -7.93 -7.67
CA GLY A 42 -15.51 -7.26 -8.92
C GLY A 42 -14.54 -8.08 -9.77
N ASN A 43 -13.31 -7.58 -9.97
CA ASN A 43 -12.27 -8.23 -10.76
C ASN A 43 -11.12 -8.73 -9.88
N SER A 44 -11.39 -8.95 -8.59
CA SER A 44 -10.44 -9.52 -7.66
C SER A 44 -10.98 -10.80 -7.03
N ALA A 45 -10.10 -11.79 -6.87
CA ALA A 45 -10.39 -13.01 -6.13
C ALA A 45 -9.61 -12.99 -4.81
N HIS A 46 -10.24 -13.56 -3.78
CA HIS A 46 -9.66 -13.77 -2.46
C HIS A 46 -9.95 -15.22 -2.09
N GLY A 47 -8.94 -15.94 -1.65
CA GLY A 47 -9.10 -17.36 -1.34
C GLY A 47 -8.09 -17.83 -0.33
N GLY A 48 -8.24 -19.09 0.06
CA GLY A 48 -7.30 -19.78 0.92
C GLY A 48 -7.06 -21.16 0.35
N VAL A 49 -5.83 -21.43 -0.06
CA VAL A 49 -5.46 -22.74 -0.61
C VAL A 49 -4.64 -23.50 0.42
N GLY A 50 -4.92 -24.79 0.57
CA GLY A 50 -4.22 -25.72 1.46
C GLY A 50 -3.62 -26.89 0.66
N ASN A 51 -4.03 -28.12 0.98
CA ASN A 51 -3.64 -29.34 0.26
C ASN A 51 -4.37 -29.54 -1.10
N GLY A 52 -4.82 -28.46 -1.73
CA GLY A 52 -5.63 -28.48 -2.95
C GLY A 52 -5.16 -27.47 -3.97
N THR A 53 -5.95 -27.31 -5.01
CA THR A 53 -5.73 -26.33 -6.09
C THR A 53 -7.02 -25.53 -6.26
N ASP A 54 -6.90 -24.21 -6.28
CA ASP A 54 -7.96 -23.32 -6.73
C ASP A 54 -7.66 -22.89 -8.17
N ALA A 55 -8.71 -22.74 -8.99
CA ALA A 55 -8.55 -22.27 -10.37
C ALA A 55 -9.53 -21.15 -10.69
N TYR A 56 -9.07 -20.22 -11.52
CA TYR A 56 -9.85 -19.09 -11.99
C TYR A 56 -9.66 -18.92 -13.49
N THR A 57 -10.72 -18.52 -14.18
CA THR A 57 -10.67 -18.10 -15.58
C THR A 57 -10.93 -16.61 -15.65
N PHE A 58 -10.07 -15.88 -16.36
CA PHE A 58 -10.22 -14.43 -16.49
C PHE A 58 -9.80 -13.86 -17.84
N THR A 59 -10.12 -12.59 -18.09
CA THR A 59 -9.67 -11.86 -19.27
C THR A 59 -8.79 -10.66 -18.91
N GLY A 60 -7.94 -10.23 -19.83
CA GLY A 60 -7.05 -9.10 -19.60
C GLY A 60 -5.78 -9.44 -18.79
N PRO A 61 -5.04 -8.43 -18.32
CA PRO A 61 -3.81 -8.62 -17.55
C PRO A 61 -4.09 -9.03 -16.10
N LEU A 62 -3.12 -9.73 -15.49
CA LEU A 62 -3.01 -9.88 -14.03
C LEU A 62 -2.30 -8.63 -13.49
N TYR A 63 -2.95 -7.86 -12.61
CA TYR A 63 -2.46 -6.56 -12.15
C TYR A 63 -1.64 -6.65 -10.87
N SER A 64 -2.18 -7.30 -9.85
CA SER A 64 -1.55 -7.54 -8.55
C SER A 64 -1.77 -8.98 -8.12
N PHE A 65 -0.90 -9.47 -7.24
CA PHE A 65 -1.04 -10.76 -6.59
C PHE A 65 -0.32 -10.70 -5.24
N ASP A 66 -1.03 -11.00 -4.17
CA ASP A 66 -0.52 -11.06 -2.81
C ASP A 66 -0.92 -12.38 -2.14
N PHE A 67 -0.12 -12.79 -1.15
CA PHE A 67 -0.43 -13.89 -0.25
C PHE A 67 0.22 -13.64 1.11
N ASP A 68 -0.38 -14.17 2.17
CA ASP A 68 0.04 -13.93 3.57
C ASP A 68 1.40 -14.52 3.97
N GLN A 69 2.10 -15.17 3.03
CA GLN A 69 3.41 -15.81 3.22
C GLN A 69 3.47 -16.83 4.36
N SER A 70 2.33 -17.31 4.89
CA SER A 70 2.30 -18.37 5.90
C SER A 70 2.70 -19.74 5.34
N GLY A 71 2.70 -19.87 4.01
CA GLY A 71 3.12 -21.03 3.26
C GLY A 71 3.76 -20.66 1.92
N ALA A 72 4.15 -21.68 1.15
CA ALA A 72 4.63 -21.49 -0.22
C ALA A 72 3.49 -21.77 -1.20
N ILE A 73 3.34 -20.90 -2.20
CA ILE A 73 2.42 -21.08 -3.31
C ILE A 73 3.16 -21.39 -4.60
N ASP A 74 2.59 -22.28 -5.41
CA ASP A 74 2.87 -22.39 -6.83
C ASP A 74 1.68 -21.77 -7.58
N VAL A 75 1.97 -20.84 -8.48
CA VAL A 75 0.96 -20.22 -9.33
C VAL A 75 1.31 -20.48 -10.78
N ASP A 76 0.40 -21.11 -11.51
CA ASP A 76 0.51 -21.18 -12.97
C ASP A 76 -0.43 -20.18 -13.60
N LEU A 77 -0.01 -19.66 -14.75
CA LEU A 77 -0.78 -18.74 -15.58
C LEU A 77 -0.69 -19.22 -17.02
N ASP A 78 -1.85 -19.59 -17.57
CA ASP A 78 -1.97 -20.22 -18.88
C ASP A 78 -1.19 -21.56 -18.98
N GLY A 79 -1.14 -22.31 -17.88
CA GLY A 79 -0.47 -23.61 -17.78
C GLY A 79 1.06 -23.54 -17.58
N GLU A 80 1.61 -22.35 -17.43
CA GLU A 80 3.05 -22.11 -17.22
C GLU A 80 3.30 -21.44 -15.86
N ALA A 81 4.39 -21.81 -15.20
CA ALA A 81 4.76 -21.25 -13.90
C ALA A 81 4.87 -19.70 -13.97
N ALA A 82 4.05 -19.04 -13.18
CA ALA A 82 3.95 -17.59 -13.13
C ALA A 82 4.90 -17.02 -12.07
N ARG A 83 5.67 -16.01 -12.45
CA ARG A 83 6.35 -15.13 -11.48
C ARG A 83 5.32 -14.17 -10.90
N VAL A 84 4.74 -14.53 -9.76
CA VAL A 84 3.79 -13.68 -9.02
C VAL A 84 4.46 -12.76 -8.02
N GLY A 85 5.53 -13.18 -7.35
CA GLY A 85 6.32 -12.31 -6.44
C GLY A 85 7.18 -11.22 -7.12
N GLN A 86 6.99 -10.98 -8.42
CA GLN A 86 7.50 -9.80 -9.12
C GLN A 86 6.37 -8.83 -9.51
N ARG A 87 5.14 -9.13 -9.10
CA ARG A 87 3.98 -8.28 -9.28
C ARG A 87 3.73 -7.55 -7.97
N PRO A 88 3.20 -6.32 -8.05
CA PRO A 88 2.77 -5.64 -6.86
C PRO A 88 1.78 -6.46 -6.06
N ASP A 89 1.91 -6.44 -4.74
CA ASP A 89 1.01 -7.14 -3.83
C ASP A 89 -0.43 -6.66 -4.02
N HIS A 90 -0.61 -5.34 -4.06
CA HIS A 90 -1.94 -4.73 -3.97
C HIS A 90 -2.30 -3.85 -5.16
N THR A 91 -3.60 -3.80 -5.46
CA THR A 91 -4.21 -2.76 -6.30
C THR A 91 -5.19 -1.92 -5.47
N LEU A 92 -4.80 -0.67 -5.20
CA LEU A 92 -5.65 0.37 -4.63
C LEU A 92 -6.49 1.02 -5.74
N VAL A 93 -7.79 1.21 -5.49
CA VAL A 93 -8.70 1.94 -6.37
C VAL A 93 -9.48 2.96 -5.56
N ILE A 94 -9.55 4.18 -6.08
CA ILE A 94 -10.27 5.31 -5.50
C ILE A 94 -11.29 5.75 -6.54
N GLU A 95 -12.58 5.75 -6.17
CA GLU A 95 -13.69 6.06 -7.08
C GLU A 95 -14.64 7.06 -6.42
N GLY A 96 -14.89 8.20 -7.06
CA GLY A 96 -15.85 9.19 -6.56
C GLY A 96 -15.49 10.63 -6.87
N THR A 97 -15.73 11.51 -5.89
CA THR A 97 -15.41 12.94 -5.95
C THR A 97 -14.67 13.35 -4.69
N ALA A 98 -13.34 13.33 -4.74
CA ALA A 98 -12.50 13.62 -3.59
C ALA A 98 -11.07 14.00 -4.01
N ASN A 99 -10.39 14.76 -3.16
CA ASN A 99 -8.94 14.82 -3.14
C ASN A 99 -8.42 13.75 -2.16
N TYR A 100 -7.23 13.22 -2.43
CA TYR A 100 -6.62 12.24 -1.55
C TYR A 100 -5.11 12.41 -1.48
N SER A 101 -4.54 11.96 -0.38
CA SER A 101 -3.12 11.65 -0.26
C SER A 101 -2.95 10.39 0.58
N PHE A 102 -1.94 9.59 0.30
CA PHE A 102 -1.69 8.38 1.06
C PHE A 102 -0.20 8.05 1.12
N ALA A 103 0.17 7.24 2.10
CA ALA A 103 1.53 6.71 2.26
C ALA A 103 1.55 5.20 2.11
N THR A 104 2.57 4.68 1.44
CA THR A 104 2.84 3.24 1.30
C THR A 104 4.26 2.93 1.75
N GLU A 105 4.51 1.66 2.06
CA GLU A 105 5.86 1.20 2.40
C GLU A 105 6.83 1.29 1.20
N SER A 106 6.31 1.00 0.02
CA SER A 106 7.05 1.03 -1.25
C SER A 106 6.57 2.16 -2.17
N TYR A 107 7.26 2.34 -3.30
CA TYR A 107 6.91 3.37 -4.31
C TYR A 107 5.61 2.99 -5.06
N PRO A 108 4.49 3.72 -4.87
CA PRO A 108 3.21 3.34 -5.47
C PRO A 108 3.20 3.66 -6.97
N LEU A 109 2.72 2.74 -7.81
CA LEU A 109 2.63 2.79 -9.28
C LEU A 109 1.23 3.12 -9.80
N VAL A 110 1.06 4.21 -10.56
CA VAL A 110 -0.21 4.48 -11.28
C VAL A 110 -0.61 3.33 -12.19
N SER A 111 -1.91 3.09 -12.29
CA SER A 111 -2.49 1.89 -12.88
C SER A 111 -3.75 2.20 -13.65
N ARG A 112 -3.99 1.46 -14.74
CA ARG A 112 -5.28 1.47 -15.45
C ARG A 112 -6.23 0.37 -14.97
N ALA A 113 -5.95 -0.21 -13.80
CA ALA A 113 -6.81 -1.24 -13.23
C ALA A 113 -8.22 -0.70 -13.02
N TYR A 114 -9.23 -1.56 -13.15
CA TYR A 114 -10.64 -1.18 -12.97
C TYR A 114 -11.15 -0.05 -13.89
N GLY A 115 -10.47 0.20 -15.00
CA GLY A 115 -10.80 1.29 -15.92
C GLY A 115 -10.38 2.67 -15.42
N ALA A 116 -9.46 2.73 -14.46
CA ALA A 116 -8.89 3.97 -13.97
C ALA A 116 -8.14 4.75 -15.06
N THR A 117 -8.15 6.07 -14.93
CA THR A 117 -7.35 6.97 -15.74
C THR A 117 -5.94 7.08 -15.18
N ILE A 118 -5.04 7.58 -16.02
CA ILE A 118 -3.74 8.06 -15.58
C ILE A 118 -3.60 9.44 -16.18
N ASP A 119 -3.53 10.46 -15.33
CA ASP A 119 -3.42 11.84 -15.76
C ASP A 119 -2.37 12.60 -14.94
N GLN A 120 -2.41 13.92 -15.01
CA GLN A 120 -1.41 14.80 -14.40
C GLN A 120 -1.65 15.04 -12.90
N ASP A 121 -2.87 14.77 -12.42
CA ASP A 121 -3.23 14.97 -11.03
C ASP A 121 -2.73 13.79 -10.16
N ASP A 122 -2.45 12.64 -10.79
CA ASP A 122 -1.81 11.45 -10.19
C ASP A 122 -0.32 11.68 -9.87
N ARG A 123 -0.05 12.27 -8.72
CA ARG A 123 1.31 12.61 -8.26
C ARG A 123 1.83 11.59 -7.25
N ARG A 124 3.13 11.32 -7.27
CA ARG A 124 3.75 10.22 -6.51
C ARG A 124 5.24 10.38 -6.30
N ASN A 125 5.72 9.85 -5.18
CA ASN A 125 7.13 9.77 -4.82
C ASN A 125 7.41 8.46 -4.06
N LYS A 126 8.59 8.33 -3.45
CA LYS A 126 8.98 7.14 -2.66
C LYS A 126 8.07 6.88 -1.45
N TYR A 127 7.40 7.91 -0.95
CA TYR A 127 6.72 7.88 0.34
C TYR A 127 5.21 7.73 0.19
N GLY A 128 4.66 8.03 -0.98
CA GLY A 128 3.23 8.00 -1.20
C GLY A 128 2.78 8.58 -2.54
N ALA A 129 1.48 8.82 -2.64
CA ALA A 129 0.87 9.49 -3.77
C ALA A 129 -0.23 10.47 -3.31
N ALA A 130 -0.60 11.38 -4.19
CA ALA A 130 -1.69 12.31 -4.01
C ALA A 130 -2.37 12.58 -5.36
N GLY A 131 -3.67 12.84 -5.34
CA GLY A 131 -4.43 13.11 -6.56
C GLY A 131 -5.86 13.51 -6.25
N SER A 132 -6.70 13.50 -7.30
CA SER A 132 -8.11 13.83 -7.17
C SER A 132 -8.95 13.08 -8.18
N VAL A 133 -10.08 12.54 -7.72
CA VAL A 133 -11.11 11.96 -8.60
C VAL A 133 -12.29 12.91 -8.72
N GLN A 134 -12.84 13.05 -9.92
CA GLN A 134 -14.07 13.80 -10.21
C GLN A 134 -15.00 12.97 -11.09
N SER A 135 -15.84 12.12 -10.50
CA SER A 135 -16.71 11.13 -11.16
C SER A 135 -16.00 9.98 -11.88
N GLY A 136 -14.69 9.86 -11.69
CA GLY A 136 -13.83 8.84 -12.29
C GLY A 136 -13.18 7.91 -11.26
N LYS A 137 -12.12 7.22 -11.70
CA LYS A 137 -11.32 6.33 -10.87
C LYS A 137 -9.84 6.60 -11.07
N ASP A 138 -9.12 6.58 -9.96
CA ASP A 138 -7.67 6.46 -9.96
C ASP A 138 -7.31 5.08 -9.39
N ALA A 139 -6.20 4.51 -9.87
CA ALA A 139 -5.72 3.25 -9.35
C ALA A 139 -4.20 3.26 -9.20
N TYR A 140 -3.73 2.65 -8.12
CA TYR A 140 -2.33 2.51 -7.77
C TYR A 140 -2.01 1.07 -7.43
N LYS A 141 -0.82 0.63 -7.80
CA LYS A 141 -0.25 -0.65 -7.38
C LYS A 141 0.89 -0.41 -6.41
N TYR A 142 0.98 -1.19 -5.36
CA TYR A 142 2.06 -1.04 -4.37
C TYR A 142 2.36 -2.39 -3.72
N ASP A 143 3.58 -2.50 -3.20
CA ASP A 143 4.04 -3.60 -2.34
C ASP A 143 3.96 -3.18 -0.87
N GLY A 144 3.75 -4.16 0.02
CA GLY A 144 3.68 -3.93 1.47
C GLY A 144 2.42 -3.16 1.88
N GLU A 145 2.49 -2.42 2.98
CA GLU A 145 1.30 -1.86 3.64
C GLU A 145 0.88 -0.46 3.15
N LEU A 146 -0.43 -0.19 3.20
CA LEU A 146 -1.00 1.16 3.10
C LEU A 146 -0.96 1.83 4.49
N GLN A 147 -0.01 2.72 4.72
CA GLN A 147 0.35 3.18 6.06
C GLN A 147 -0.48 4.36 6.56
N ALA A 148 -0.92 5.23 5.66
CA ALA A 148 -1.80 6.37 5.98
C ALA A 148 -2.65 6.72 4.76
N PHE A 149 -3.81 7.31 4.99
CA PHE A 149 -4.70 7.74 3.93
C PHE A 149 -5.57 8.91 4.39
N ASP A 150 -5.41 10.05 3.71
CA ASP A 150 -6.23 11.24 3.87
C ASP A 150 -7.18 11.35 2.67
N LEU A 151 -8.45 11.64 2.96
CA LEU A 151 -9.52 11.75 1.98
C LEU A 151 -10.37 12.98 2.27
N ASP A 152 -10.36 13.95 1.37
CA ASP A 152 -11.23 15.11 1.41
C ASP A 152 -12.29 15.01 0.30
N GLY A 153 -13.48 14.56 0.70
CA GLY A 153 -14.63 14.38 -0.17
C GLY A 153 -15.29 13.01 -0.02
N GLU A 154 -16.05 12.62 -1.03
CA GLU A 154 -16.82 11.37 -1.04
C GLU A 154 -16.26 10.42 -2.08
N ALA A 155 -15.51 9.41 -1.64
CA ALA A 155 -15.01 8.35 -2.50
C ALA A 155 -15.14 6.97 -1.85
N ARG A 156 -15.38 5.97 -2.70
CA ARG A 156 -15.20 4.56 -2.36
C ARG A 156 -13.73 4.21 -2.59
N VAL A 157 -13.09 3.70 -1.55
CA VAL A 157 -11.70 3.22 -1.63
C VAL A 157 -11.66 1.72 -1.40
N THR A 158 -11.00 1.01 -2.32
CA THR A 158 -10.83 -0.44 -2.23
C THR A 158 -9.39 -0.87 -2.44
N ILE A 159 -8.98 -1.91 -1.73
CA ILE A 159 -7.74 -2.65 -1.98
C ILE A 159 -8.16 -4.03 -2.46
N ASP A 160 -7.68 -4.40 -3.65
CA ASP A 160 -8.00 -5.66 -4.32
C ASP A 160 -9.52 -5.94 -4.33
N GLY A 161 -10.31 -4.90 -4.63
CA GLY A 161 -11.76 -4.98 -4.75
C GLY A 161 -12.54 -4.95 -3.42
N LYS A 162 -11.90 -5.21 -2.27
CA LYS A 162 -12.50 -5.11 -0.93
C LYS A 162 -12.40 -3.70 -0.37
N ALA A 163 -13.34 -3.33 0.51
CA ALA A 163 -13.33 -2.02 1.14
C ALA A 163 -12.03 -1.82 1.95
N ALA A 164 -11.32 -0.73 1.66
CA ALA A 164 -10.01 -0.46 2.26
C ALA A 164 -10.10 0.10 3.70
N HIS A 165 -11.31 0.48 4.14
CA HIS A 165 -11.60 1.07 5.44
C HIS A 165 -10.65 2.25 5.79
N VAL A 166 -10.35 3.11 4.80
CA VAL A 166 -9.35 4.18 4.93
C VAL A 166 -9.62 5.15 6.09
N GLY A 167 -10.88 5.42 6.44
CA GLY A 167 -11.21 6.26 7.60
C GLY A 167 -10.89 5.65 8.97
N GLN A 168 -10.35 4.42 9.02
CA GLN A 168 -9.81 3.82 10.25
C GLN A 168 -8.28 3.92 10.32
N ARG A 169 -7.64 4.30 9.21
CA ARG A 169 -6.19 4.49 9.11
C ARG A 169 -5.81 5.88 9.61
N PRO A 170 -4.54 6.11 9.97
CA PRO A 170 -4.03 7.45 10.20
C PRO A 170 -4.21 8.32 8.95
N ASP A 171 -4.53 9.59 9.12
CA ASP A 171 -4.66 10.53 8.00
C ASP A 171 -3.30 10.74 7.31
N GLN A 172 -2.24 10.82 8.10
CA GLN A 172 -0.90 11.19 7.64
C GLN A 172 0.16 10.23 8.18
N ALA A 173 1.18 9.97 7.37
CA ALA A 173 2.46 9.43 7.81
C ALA A 173 3.57 10.41 7.46
N VAL A 174 4.21 10.99 8.47
CA VAL A 174 5.40 11.82 8.28
C VAL A 174 6.64 10.94 8.27
N ILE A 175 7.56 11.19 7.34
CA ILE A 175 8.91 10.63 7.34
C ILE A 175 9.92 11.76 7.42
N LEU A 176 10.87 11.61 8.34
CA LEU A 176 11.94 12.55 8.64
C LEU A 176 13.27 11.85 8.42
N PHE A 177 14.19 12.46 7.69
CA PHE A 177 15.51 11.89 7.42
C PHE A 177 16.52 12.96 7.00
N THR A 178 17.80 12.63 7.05
CA THR A 178 18.88 13.39 6.41
C THR A 178 19.36 12.67 5.15
N ASP A 179 19.78 13.39 4.12
CA ASP A 179 20.32 12.82 2.88
C ASP A 179 21.86 12.78 2.84
N GLU A 180 22.51 13.44 3.81
CA GLU A 180 23.96 13.44 3.95
C GLU A 180 24.42 12.37 4.96
N GLU A 181 25.42 11.58 4.58
CA GLU A 181 25.95 10.42 5.34
C GLU A 181 26.34 10.74 6.79
N TYR A 182 26.70 11.99 7.09
CA TYR A 182 27.14 12.43 8.41
C TYR A 182 26.31 13.57 9.00
N ALA A 183 25.21 13.97 8.36
CA ALA A 183 24.34 14.99 8.92
C ALA A 183 23.53 14.41 10.09
N SER A 184 23.21 15.28 11.04
CA SER A 184 22.17 15.03 12.04
C SER A 184 21.21 16.20 12.04
N ALA A 185 19.98 15.90 12.43
CA ALA A 185 18.96 16.88 12.75
C ALA A 185 18.13 16.37 13.92
N GLU A 186 18.04 17.17 14.97
CA GLU A 186 17.00 17.01 15.99
C GLU A 186 15.74 17.69 15.46
N TYR A 187 14.59 17.13 15.79
CA TYR A 187 13.30 17.69 15.40
C TYR A 187 12.30 17.61 16.54
N GLU A 188 11.34 18.53 16.49
CA GLU A 188 10.12 18.47 17.26
C GLU A 188 8.96 18.90 16.36
N PHE A 189 7.87 18.12 16.35
CA PHE A 189 6.63 18.52 15.70
C PHE A 189 5.42 18.26 16.58
N THR A 190 4.39 19.08 16.42
CA THR A 190 3.10 18.91 17.12
C THR A 190 1.99 18.74 16.10
N VAL A 191 1.06 17.83 16.36
CA VAL A 191 -0.08 17.55 15.48
C VAL A 191 -1.40 18.01 16.11
N SER A 192 -2.39 18.27 15.26
CA SER A 192 -3.73 18.68 15.72
C SER A 192 -4.55 17.52 16.26
N GLY A 193 -4.28 16.29 15.81
CA GLY A 193 -4.95 15.08 16.24
C GLY A 193 -4.10 14.24 17.18
N SER A 194 -4.22 12.91 17.05
CA SER A 194 -3.52 11.94 17.89
C SER A 194 -2.39 11.29 17.12
N VAL A 195 -1.25 11.08 17.78
CA VAL A 195 -0.18 10.22 17.26
C VAL A 195 -0.59 8.76 17.51
N ARG A 196 -0.56 7.91 16.48
CA ARG A 196 -1.09 6.54 16.56
C ARG A 196 0.00 5.51 16.74
N GLU A 197 1.01 5.56 15.89
CA GLU A 197 2.12 4.61 15.84
C GLU A 197 3.25 5.24 15.04
N GLY A 198 4.49 4.79 15.24
CA GLY A 198 5.56 5.15 14.32
C GLY A 198 6.55 4.00 14.15
N LEU A 199 7.13 3.95 12.96
CA LEU A 199 8.17 3.01 12.58
C LEU A 199 9.51 3.75 12.64
N HIS A 200 10.48 3.12 13.28
CA HIS A 200 11.86 3.58 13.33
C HIS A 200 12.75 2.52 12.66
N ASP A 201 13.72 2.94 11.85
CA ASP A 201 14.69 2.02 11.25
C ASP A 201 15.97 1.99 12.11
N ASP A 202 16.06 1.01 13.02
CA ASP A 202 17.20 0.76 13.93
C ASP A 202 18.50 0.33 13.21
N ARG A 203 18.58 0.40 11.87
CA ARG A 203 19.72 -0.13 11.07
C ARG A 203 21.03 0.64 11.24
N GLY A 204 21.07 1.69 12.08
CA GLY A 204 22.28 2.45 12.40
C GLY A 204 22.61 2.43 13.89
N GLU A 205 23.89 2.18 14.24
CA GLU A 205 24.37 2.46 15.60
C GLU A 205 24.25 3.98 15.87
N GLY A 206 23.43 4.37 16.85
CA GLY A 206 23.35 5.75 17.34
C GLY A 206 22.11 6.57 16.95
N ALA A 207 21.09 5.96 16.33
CA ALA A 207 19.78 6.61 16.21
C ALA A 207 19.00 6.41 17.51
N ASP A 208 18.98 7.43 18.36
CA ASP A 208 18.07 7.47 19.50
C ASP A 208 16.68 7.74 18.91
N GLY A 209 15.82 6.71 18.86
CA GLY A 209 14.46 6.84 18.32
C GLY A 209 13.66 8.00 18.94
N TYR A 210 12.46 8.26 18.43
CA TYR A 210 11.67 9.41 18.86
C TYR A 210 10.89 9.17 20.16
N THR A 211 10.53 10.27 20.83
CA THR A 211 9.64 10.30 21.98
C THR A 211 8.30 10.93 21.61
N ILE A 212 7.20 10.33 22.08
CA ILE A 212 5.86 10.89 21.96
C ILE A 212 5.40 11.41 23.32
N ALA A 213 5.09 12.70 23.40
CA ALA A 213 4.51 13.35 24.57
C ALA A 213 3.17 14.00 24.18
N GLY A 214 2.07 13.25 24.34
CA GLY A 214 0.74 13.70 23.92
C GLY A 214 0.64 13.76 22.40
N ASN A 215 0.44 14.97 21.85
CA ASN A 215 0.40 15.24 20.42
C ASN A 215 1.71 15.82 19.88
N THR A 216 2.76 15.84 20.70
CA THR A 216 4.10 16.30 20.32
C THR A 216 5.04 15.11 20.18
N VAL A 217 5.85 15.14 19.12
CA VAL A 217 6.88 14.15 18.83
C VAL A 217 8.20 14.87 18.74
N SER A 218 9.21 14.36 19.43
CA SER A 218 10.57 14.89 19.41
C SER A 218 11.56 13.75 19.18
N GLY A 219 12.55 13.93 18.32
CA GLY A 219 13.52 12.90 18.02
C GLY A 219 14.74 13.46 17.30
N SER A 220 15.59 12.55 16.82
CA SER A 220 16.75 12.91 16.03
C SER A 220 16.99 11.88 14.94
N VAL A 221 17.37 12.36 13.76
CA VAL A 221 17.81 11.52 12.65
C VAL A 221 19.28 11.79 12.37
N TRP A 222 20.01 10.75 11.98
CA TRP A 222 21.43 10.84 11.65
C TRP A 222 21.79 9.99 10.42
N GLY A 223 22.65 10.53 9.57
CA GLY A 223 23.15 9.85 8.38
C GLY A 223 22.01 9.44 7.45
N ASN A 224 21.92 8.14 7.15
CA ASN A 224 20.89 7.58 6.27
C ASN A 224 19.71 6.93 7.02
N THR A 225 19.54 7.24 8.31
CA THR A 225 18.39 6.77 9.10
C THR A 225 17.16 7.64 8.85
N TYR A 226 15.99 7.11 9.20
CA TYR A 226 14.74 7.85 9.14
C TYR A 226 13.86 7.52 10.34
N ASP A 227 13.06 8.50 10.72
CA ASP A 227 11.91 8.32 11.60
C ASP A 227 10.64 8.42 10.78
N LYS A 228 9.70 7.51 11.02
CA LYS A 228 8.37 7.57 10.41
C LYS A 228 7.30 7.54 11.48
N VAL A 229 6.37 8.48 11.45
CA VAL A 229 5.32 8.60 12.46
C VAL A 229 3.97 8.80 11.79
N ALA A 230 2.99 7.99 12.18
CA ALA A 230 1.62 8.07 11.69
C ALA A 230 0.71 8.75 12.72
N PHE A 231 -0.12 9.67 12.24
CA PHE A 231 -0.97 10.52 13.08
C PHE A 231 -2.26 10.91 12.37
N ASP A 232 -3.25 11.33 13.15
CA ASP A 232 -4.47 11.94 12.66
C ASP A 232 -4.35 13.48 12.66
N GLY A 233 -5.05 14.14 11.74
CA GLY A 233 -5.05 15.59 11.58
C GLY A 233 -3.84 16.14 10.84
N GLN A 234 -3.41 17.34 11.22
CA GLN A 234 -2.37 18.11 10.52
C GLN A 234 -1.18 18.40 11.43
N ILE A 235 0.00 18.60 10.85
CA ILE A 235 1.15 19.17 11.56
C ILE A 235 0.87 20.64 11.83
N LEU A 236 0.85 21.03 13.11
CA LEU A 236 0.63 22.40 13.56
C LEU A 236 1.94 23.19 13.68
N SER A 237 3.01 22.50 14.08
CA SER A 237 4.35 23.07 14.17
C SER A 237 5.39 22.00 13.87
N LEU A 238 6.48 22.40 13.23
CA LEU A 238 7.68 21.60 13.00
C LEU A 238 8.87 22.53 13.22
N SER A 239 9.85 22.07 13.97
CA SER A 239 11.13 22.77 14.15
C SER A 239 12.28 21.78 14.15
N SER A 240 13.42 22.20 13.61
CA SER A 240 14.67 21.46 13.69
C SER A 240 15.82 22.36 14.13
N ASN A 241 16.83 21.75 14.77
CA ASN A 241 18.10 22.44 15.03
C ASN A 241 18.97 22.58 13.76
N HIS A 242 18.62 21.91 12.66
CA HIS A 242 19.38 21.91 11.41
C HIS A 242 18.47 21.82 10.18
N ASP A 243 17.68 22.86 9.96
CA ASP A 243 16.60 22.86 8.97
C ASP A 243 17.03 22.53 7.54
N SER A 244 18.25 22.90 7.14
CA SER A 244 18.77 22.65 5.79
C SER A 244 19.13 21.19 5.53
N ALA A 245 19.34 20.40 6.58
CA ALA A 245 19.69 18.98 6.47
C ALA A 245 18.47 18.06 6.63
N LEU A 246 17.45 18.51 7.38
CA LEU A 246 16.26 17.73 7.64
C LEU A 246 15.32 17.76 6.42
N ASN A 247 15.03 16.59 5.87
CA ASN A 247 13.98 16.40 4.88
C ASN A 247 12.73 15.86 5.57
N VAL A 248 11.57 16.47 5.31
CA VAL A 248 10.30 16.06 5.90
C VAL A 248 9.24 15.90 4.81
N TYR A 249 8.64 14.72 4.76
CA TYR A 249 7.50 14.43 3.90
C TYR A 249 6.31 13.94 4.72
N SER A 250 5.10 14.43 4.44
CA SER A 250 3.85 13.90 4.97
C SER A 250 3.05 13.29 3.83
N ASN A 251 2.80 11.99 3.89
CA ASN A 251 2.31 11.21 2.75
C ASN A 251 3.19 11.45 1.50
N TYR A 252 2.64 12.11 0.48
CA TYR A 252 3.37 12.55 -0.71
C TYR A 252 4.03 13.93 -0.56
N GLU A 253 3.50 14.81 0.27
CA GLU A 253 3.86 16.22 0.28
C GLU A 253 5.20 16.47 0.98
N LYS A 254 6.10 17.22 0.33
CA LYS A 254 7.34 17.71 0.97
C LYS A 254 7.02 18.95 1.79
N LEU A 255 7.32 18.91 3.09
CA LEU A 255 7.11 20.02 4.02
C LEU A 255 8.37 20.85 4.24
N GLN A 256 9.54 20.21 4.19
CA GLN A 256 10.86 20.80 4.41
C GLN A 256 11.94 20.05 3.64
#